data_AF-A0AAV4JDY1-F1
#
_entry.id   AF-A0AAV4JDY1-F1
#
_cell.length_a   1.000
_cell.length_b   1.000
_cell.length_c   1.000
_cell.angle_alpha   90.00
_cell.angle_beta   90.00
_cell.angle_gamma   90.00
#
_symmetry.space_group_name_H-M   'P 1'
#
loop_
_entity.id
_entity.type
_entity.pdbx_description
1 polymer ?
#
loop_
_entity_poly.entity_id
_entity_poly.type
_entity_poly.pdbx_seq_one_letter_code
_entity_poly.pdbx_strand_id
1 'polypeptide(L)'
;MTAREYGGLDLSSTPSVGTDHLTWDSVIGKNGIGRCNSNGLLLLQYCAEHGLLITNTTFRLPARSRTSWMHPRSGHWRLIDFVIVRNRQDVRVTKSTCGADCWTDHGLIISKMKIRILPKRRPQGKPAIKCLNSFQLKKHSVCEELVDSLDEKCKHIEITDNIEETWSRFRDTVYGAASETLSFNKRKHQDWFDENKEEITRMLEEKNRLYRAYLNDKSPSRKAALDNTRNTVQRKLREMQNTWLSQKADEIQSYSGRNDTKWFYGAVKAVYGPQPASSSPLFSADGKTFLTQKSQILERWAEHFESVLSRPSHINEDAIKSLPQVDNNHALDTSPHPARSRESHRPAVKRQAPGADGISAGVYKHGGP
;
A
#
# COMPACT_ATOMS: atom_id res chain seq x y z
N MET A 1 14.90 -12.45 -7.04
CA MET A 1 14.51 -13.75 -7.64
C MET A 1 15.10 -13.85 -9.03
N THR A 2 16.14 -14.67 -9.19
CA THR A 2 16.84 -14.94 -10.45
C THR A 2 16.08 -16.00 -11.25
N ALA A 3 15.81 -15.71 -12.53
CA ALA A 3 15.03 -16.53 -13.47
C ALA A 3 15.77 -17.79 -13.98
N ARG A 4 16.42 -18.56 -13.10
CA ARG A 4 17.23 -19.72 -13.50
C ARG A 4 16.81 -21.08 -12.95
N GLU A 5 15.66 -21.17 -12.28
CA GLU A 5 15.17 -22.44 -11.71
C GLU A 5 13.73 -22.77 -12.12
N TYR A 6 13.38 -22.58 -13.40
CA TYR A 6 12.27 -23.33 -13.97
C TYR A 6 12.85 -24.52 -14.72
N GLY A 7 12.84 -25.68 -14.05
CA GLY A 7 12.88 -26.97 -14.74
C GLY A 7 11.87 -26.94 -15.88
N GLY A 8 12.27 -27.45 -17.04
CA GLY A 8 11.46 -27.38 -18.26
C GLY A 8 10.04 -27.82 -17.98
N LEU A 9 9.08 -26.90 -18.11
CA LEU A 9 7.66 -27.21 -18.04
C LEU A 9 7.39 -28.29 -19.08
N ASP A 10 7.00 -29.47 -18.62
CA ASP A 10 6.48 -30.50 -19.50
C ASP A 10 5.24 -29.92 -20.21
N LEU A 11 5.21 -29.98 -21.54
CA LEU A 11 4.06 -29.54 -22.32
C LEU A 11 2.77 -30.29 -21.93
N SER A 12 2.89 -31.43 -21.26
CA SER A 12 1.75 -32.16 -20.68
C SER A 12 1.11 -31.42 -19.50
N SER A 13 1.84 -30.58 -18.76
CA SER A 13 1.38 -29.95 -17.51
C SER A 13 0.65 -28.62 -17.69
N THR A 14 0.60 -28.08 -18.92
CA THR A 14 -0.06 -26.80 -19.23
C THR A 14 -1.35 -27.00 -20.03
N PRO A 15 -2.44 -26.28 -19.74
CA PRO A 15 -3.71 -26.49 -20.42
C PRO A 15 -3.67 -25.95 -21.85
N SER A 16 -4.07 -26.80 -22.80
CA SER A 16 -4.31 -26.44 -24.20
C SER A 16 -5.76 -26.75 -24.53
N VAL A 17 -6.54 -25.73 -24.89
CA VAL A 17 -8.02 -25.86 -25.06
C VAL A 17 -8.45 -26.21 -26.49
N GLY A 18 -7.54 -26.11 -27.46
CA GLY A 18 -7.82 -26.48 -28.85
C GLY A 18 -8.77 -25.54 -29.61
N THR A 19 -9.46 -26.08 -30.61
CA THR A 19 -10.28 -25.35 -31.60
C THR A 19 -11.75 -25.81 -31.66
N ASP A 20 -12.14 -26.77 -30.83
CA ASP A 20 -13.44 -27.44 -30.89
C ASP A 20 -14.58 -26.61 -30.27
N HIS A 21 -14.84 -25.46 -30.87
CA HIS A 21 -15.89 -24.53 -30.47
C HIS A 21 -17.30 -25.03 -30.79
N LEU A 22 -17.46 -26.13 -31.54
CA LEU A 22 -18.78 -26.70 -31.81
C LEU A 22 -19.27 -27.48 -30.58
N THR A 23 -18.37 -28.24 -29.96
CA THR A 23 -18.65 -28.96 -28.71
C THR A 23 -18.71 -28.01 -27.50
N TRP A 24 -17.91 -26.93 -27.53
CA TRP A 24 -17.74 -25.99 -26.40
C TRP A 24 -18.17 -24.56 -26.75
N ASP A 25 -19.31 -24.41 -27.43
CA ASP A 25 -19.80 -23.15 -28.03
C ASP A 25 -19.97 -21.98 -27.05
N SER A 26 -20.27 -22.29 -25.78
CA SER A 26 -20.43 -21.34 -24.69
C SER A 26 -19.13 -21.01 -23.94
N VAL A 27 -18.08 -21.83 -24.13
CA VAL A 27 -16.83 -21.76 -23.34
C VAL A 27 -15.64 -21.26 -24.16
N ILE A 28 -15.54 -21.63 -25.43
CA ILE A 28 -14.48 -21.17 -26.34
C ILE A 28 -15.09 -20.62 -27.64
N GLY A 29 -14.41 -19.64 -28.21
CA GLY A 29 -14.77 -19.09 -29.51
C GLY A 29 -14.07 -19.78 -30.68
N LYS A 30 -14.45 -19.35 -31.89
CA LYS A 30 -14.01 -19.91 -33.18
C LYS A 30 -12.51 -19.79 -33.48
N ASN A 31 -11.76 -19.02 -32.70
CA ASN A 31 -10.37 -18.65 -32.99
C ASN A 31 -9.35 -19.34 -32.06
N GLY A 32 -9.73 -20.47 -31.45
CA GLY A 32 -8.85 -21.34 -30.67
C GLY A 32 -7.57 -21.76 -31.41
N ILE A 33 -6.62 -22.34 -30.67
CA ILE A 33 -5.31 -22.75 -31.20
C ILE A 33 -4.94 -24.13 -30.67
N GLY A 34 -4.36 -24.95 -31.55
CA GLY A 34 -3.79 -26.24 -31.18
C GLY A 34 -4.85 -27.33 -31.00
N ARG A 35 -4.48 -28.40 -30.28
CA ARG A 35 -5.37 -29.50 -29.92
C ARG A 35 -5.64 -29.47 -28.42
N CYS A 36 -6.85 -29.89 -28.03
CA CYS A 36 -7.18 -30.02 -26.62
C CYS A 36 -6.32 -31.12 -25.99
N ASN A 37 -5.71 -30.87 -24.82
CA ASN A 37 -5.07 -31.90 -24.00
C ASN A 37 -5.91 -32.19 -22.75
N SER A 38 -5.49 -33.14 -21.90
CA SER A 38 -6.23 -33.52 -20.68
C SER A 38 -6.43 -32.34 -19.72
N ASN A 39 -5.40 -31.54 -19.49
CA ASN A 39 -5.49 -30.34 -18.65
C ASN A 39 -6.39 -29.26 -19.26
N GLY A 40 -6.36 -29.11 -20.59
CA GLY A 40 -7.28 -28.24 -21.31
C GLY A 40 -8.72 -28.69 -21.19
N LEU A 41 -8.97 -30.01 -21.22
CA LEU A 41 -10.30 -30.57 -21.04
C LEU A 41 -10.84 -30.28 -19.63
N LEU A 42 -10.01 -30.43 -18.58
CA LEU A 42 -10.38 -30.07 -17.22
C LEU A 42 -10.75 -28.57 -17.12
N LEU A 43 -9.97 -27.69 -17.76
CA LEU A 43 -10.28 -26.26 -17.81
C LEU A 43 -11.60 -25.98 -18.53
N LEU A 44 -11.86 -26.65 -19.65
CA LEU A 44 -13.10 -26.52 -20.41
C LEU A 44 -14.32 -26.98 -19.61
N GLN A 45 -14.22 -28.13 -18.92
CA GLN A 45 -15.26 -28.65 -18.03
C GLN A 45 -15.59 -27.67 -16.90
N TYR A 46 -14.57 -27.16 -16.20
CA TYR A 46 -14.74 -26.14 -15.16
C TYR A 46 -15.42 -24.88 -15.70
N CYS A 47 -15.01 -24.41 -16.88
CA CYS A 47 -15.62 -23.24 -17.48
C CYS A 47 -17.07 -23.48 -17.89
N ALA A 48 -17.41 -24.67 -18.42
CA ALA A 48 -18.79 -25.03 -18.74
C ALA A 48 -19.67 -25.07 -17.50
N GLU A 49 -19.20 -25.71 -16.42
CA GLU A 49 -19.93 -25.81 -15.15
C GLU A 49 -20.26 -24.44 -14.55
N HIS A 50 -19.34 -23.49 -14.65
CA HIS A 50 -19.49 -22.16 -14.06
C HIS A 50 -19.97 -21.07 -15.04
N GLY A 51 -20.33 -21.42 -16.28
CA GLY A 51 -20.76 -20.47 -17.31
C GLY A 51 -19.70 -19.41 -17.61
N LEU A 52 -18.44 -19.86 -17.78
CA LEU A 52 -17.29 -19.01 -18.04
C LEU A 52 -16.81 -19.15 -19.50
N LEU A 53 -16.35 -18.04 -20.05
CA LEU A 53 -15.85 -17.91 -21.42
C LEU A 53 -14.36 -17.60 -21.43
N ILE A 54 -13.61 -18.36 -22.23
CA ILE A 54 -12.18 -18.13 -22.49
C ILE A 54 -12.02 -17.14 -23.64
N THR A 55 -11.80 -15.89 -23.29
CA THR A 55 -11.84 -14.74 -24.22
C THR A 55 -10.73 -14.75 -25.28
N ASN A 56 -9.60 -15.40 -25.00
CA ASN A 56 -8.46 -15.54 -25.92
C ASN A 56 -8.84 -16.21 -27.25
N THR A 57 -9.87 -17.06 -27.23
CA THR A 57 -10.34 -17.84 -28.38
C THR A 57 -11.48 -17.15 -29.13
N THR A 58 -12.02 -16.05 -28.59
CA THR A 58 -13.20 -15.37 -29.14
C THR A 58 -12.88 -14.47 -30.33
N PHE A 59 -11.73 -13.78 -30.32
CA PHE A 59 -11.42 -12.72 -31.26
C PHE A 59 -10.56 -13.19 -32.43
N ARG A 60 -10.92 -12.79 -33.66
CA ARG A 60 -10.10 -13.03 -34.85
C ARG A 60 -8.89 -12.09 -34.83
N LEU A 61 -7.72 -12.65 -34.56
CA LEU A 61 -6.46 -11.89 -34.41
C LEU A 61 -5.32 -12.56 -35.18
N PRO A 62 -4.26 -11.81 -35.56
CA PRO A 62 -3.04 -12.40 -36.12
C PRO A 62 -2.45 -13.46 -35.18
N ALA A 63 -1.85 -14.53 -35.74
CA ALA A 63 -1.32 -15.65 -34.95
C ALA A 63 -0.40 -15.21 -33.80
N ARG A 64 0.51 -14.27 -34.07
CA ARG A 64 1.43 -13.67 -33.08
C ARG A 64 0.72 -13.08 -31.84
N SER A 65 -0.51 -12.60 -31.99
CA SER A 65 -1.28 -11.95 -30.93
C SER A 65 -2.24 -12.90 -30.20
N ARG A 66 -2.23 -14.19 -30.54
CA ARG A 66 -3.09 -15.21 -29.90
C ARG A 66 -2.31 -16.18 -29.00
N THR A 67 -0.98 -16.12 -29.04
CA THR A 67 -0.09 -16.99 -28.26
C THR A 67 0.62 -16.18 -27.18
N SER A 68 0.85 -16.78 -26.02
CA SER A 68 1.35 -16.13 -24.82
C SER A 68 2.66 -16.70 -24.29
N TRP A 69 3.14 -17.83 -24.80
CA TRP A 69 4.37 -18.44 -24.31
C TRP A 69 5.19 -19.04 -25.45
N MET A 70 6.50 -18.84 -25.41
CA MET A 70 7.45 -19.39 -26.38
C MET A 70 8.20 -20.58 -25.78
N HIS A 71 8.07 -21.75 -26.41
CA HIS A 71 8.82 -22.92 -25.97
C HIS A 71 10.33 -22.70 -26.12
N PRO A 72 11.15 -22.87 -25.07
CA PRO A 72 12.55 -22.44 -25.06
C PRO A 72 13.44 -23.17 -26.07
N ARG A 73 13.19 -24.47 -26.31
CA ARG A 73 13.97 -25.27 -27.28
C ARG A 73 13.49 -25.15 -28.72
N SER A 74 12.19 -25.37 -28.97
CA SER A 74 11.63 -25.36 -30.31
C SER A 74 11.31 -23.97 -30.85
N GLY A 75 11.29 -22.92 -30.02
CA GLY A 75 10.91 -21.56 -30.41
C GLY A 75 9.45 -21.40 -30.81
N HIS A 76 8.62 -22.42 -30.61
CA HIS A 76 7.20 -22.41 -31.01
C HIS A 76 6.35 -21.70 -29.96
N TRP A 77 5.50 -20.79 -30.43
CA TRP A 77 4.57 -20.07 -29.58
C TRP A 77 3.28 -20.87 -29.32
N ARG A 78 2.81 -20.87 -28.08
CA ARG A 78 1.58 -21.52 -27.63
C ARG A 78 0.72 -20.58 -26.79
N LEU A 79 -0.55 -20.90 -26.66
CA LEU A 79 -1.48 -20.22 -25.75
C LEU A 79 -1.59 -21.06 -24.47
N ILE A 80 -1.10 -20.51 -23.35
CA ILE A 80 -1.19 -21.15 -22.03
C ILE A 80 -1.70 -20.20 -20.94
N ASP A 81 -1.72 -18.90 -21.22
CA ASP A 81 -2.23 -17.87 -20.32
C ASP A 81 -3.62 -17.44 -20.79
N PHE A 82 -4.62 -17.52 -19.90
CA PHE A 82 -6.03 -17.31 -20.26
C PHE A 82 -6.66 -16.18 -19.47
N VAL A 83 -7.51 -15.40 -20.15
CA VAL A 83 -8.42 -14.46 -19.52
C VAL A 83 -9.83 -15.03 -19.62
N ILE A 84 -10.39 -15.36 -18.47
CA ILE A 84 -11.66 -16.06 -18.33
C ILE A 84 -12.67 -15.09 -17.72
N VAL A 85 -13.85 -14.99 -18.33
CA VAL A 85 -14.90 -14.06 -17.89
C VAL A 85 -16.25 -14.74 -17.88
N ARG A 86 -17.16 -14.27 -17.03
CA ARG A 86 -18.56 -14.72 -17.05
C ARG A 86 -19.38 -14.03 -18.14
N ASN A 87 -19.15 -12.73 -18.34
CA ASN A 87 -19.91 -11.93 -19.31
C ASN A 87 -19.02 -11.51 -20.49
N ARG A 88 -19.33 -12.02 -21.69
CA ARG A 88 -18.65 -11.60 -22.93
C ARG A 88 -18.83 -10.09 -23.14
N GLN A 89 -20.02 -9.53 -22.90
CA GLN A 89 -20.35 -8.16 -23.35
C GLN A 89 -19.39 -7.09 -22.82
N ASP A 90 -18.80 -7.34 -21.66
CA ASP A 90 -17.82 -6.45 -21.03
C ASP A 90 -16.46 -6.48 -21.73
N VAL A 91 -16.13 -7.52 -22.50
CA VAL A 91 -14.81 -7.70 -23.12
C VAL A 91 -14.81 -7.19 -24.56
N ARG A 92 -13.90 -6.27 -24.87
CA ARG A 92 -13.73 -5.69 -26.21
C ARG A 92 -12.70 -6.43 -27.04
N VAL A 93 -11.57 -6.82 -26.44
CA VAL A 93 -10.54 -7.62 -27.09
C VAL A 93 -9.62 -8.22 -26.03
N THR A 94 -9.15 -9.44 -26.27
CA THR A 94 -8.10 -10.10 -25.49
C THR A 94 -7.00 -10.51 -26.45
N LYS A 95 -5.77 -10.03 -26.24
CA LYS A 95 -4.65 -10.27 -27.14
C LYS A 95 -3.32 -10.33 -26.41
N SER A 96 -2.40 -11.12 -26.94
CA SER A 96 -0.98 -11.07 -26.57
C SER A 96 -0.27 -9.91 -27.27
N THR A 97 0.66 -9.28 -26.55
CA THR A 97 1.44 -8.13 -27.01
C THR A 97 2.86 -8.57 -27.37
N CYS A 98 3.07 -8.88 -28.65
CA CYS A 98 4.35 -9.39 -29.15
C CYS A 98 5.54 -8.43 -29.00
N GLY A 99 5.28 -7.14 -28.77
CA GLY A 99 6.30 -6.09 -28.61
C GLY A 99 6.58 -5.70 -27.15
N ALA A 100 5.94 -6.34 -26.17
CA ALA A 100 6.23 -6.12 -24.76
C ALA A 100 7.39 -7.04 -24.35
N ASP A 101 8.52 -6.46 -23.93
CA ASP A 101 9.63 -7.22 -23.37
C ASP A 101 9.48 -7.32 -21.85
N CYS A 102 9.03 -8.49 -21.39
CA CYS A 102 8.82 -8.80 -19.98
C CYS A 102 9.96 -9.61 -19.35
N TRP A 103 11.08 -9.80 -20.07
CA TRP A 103 12.22 -10.64 -19.66
C TRP A 103 11.90 -12.12 -19.43
N THR A 104 10.71 -12.55 -19.84
CA THR A 104 10.19 -13.91 -19.74
C THR A 104 10.04 -14.53 -21.13
N ASP A 105 9.90 -15.85 -21.15
CA ASP A 105 9.38 -16.62 -22.29
C ASP A 105 7.86 -16.44 -22.50
N HIS A 106 7.19 -15.77 -21.56
CA HIS A 106 5.81 -15.32 -21.69
C HIS A 106 5.70 -13.94 -22.38
N GLY A 107 4.63 -13.76 -23.16
CA GLY A 107 4.18 -12.50 -23.74
C GLY A 107 3.00 -11.93 -22.96
N LEU A 108 3.02 -10.61 -22.77
CA LEU A 108 1.98 -9.91 -22.01
C LEU A 108 0.60 -10.03 -22.68
N ILE A 109 -0.37 -10.62 -21.98
CA ILE A 109 -1.78 -10.60 -22.39
C ILE A 109 -2.46 -9.34 -21.90
N ILE A 110 -3.14 -8.66 -22.81
CA ILE A 110 -3.96 -7.49 -22.56
C ILE A 110 -5.41 -7.82 -22.89
N SER A 111 -6.29 -7.69 -21.91
CA SER A 111 -7.73 -7.71 -22.10
C SER A 111 -8.31 -6.31 -21.89
N LYS A 112 -8.92 -5.74 -22.93
CA LYS A 112 -9.62 -4.45 -22.84
C LYS A 112 -11.07 -4.73 -22.50
N MET A 113 -11.54 -4.18 -21.39
CA MET A 113 -12.89 -4.39 -20.89
C MET A 113 -13.62 -3.06 -20.66
N LYS A 114 -14.96 -3.07 -20.77
CA LYS A 114 -15.88 -1.98 -20.44
C LYS A 114 -16.77 -2.47 -19.29
N ILE A 115 -16.27 -2.35 -18.07
CA ILE A 115 -16.99 -2.76 -16.86
C ILE A 115 -17.49 -1.51 -16.13
N ARG A 116 -18.74 -1.52 -15.68
CA ARG A 116 -19.27 -0.48 -14.80
C ARG A 116 -19.06 -0.90 -13.34
N ILE A 117 -18.04 -0.33 -12.70
CA ILE A 117 -17.84 -0.50 -11.26
C ILE A 117 -18.67 0.57 -10.56
N LEU A 118 -19.77 0.16 -9.92
CA LEU A 118 -20.53 1.03 -9.03
C LEU A 118 -19.69 1.25 -7.77
N PRO A 119 -19.21 2.48 -7.48
CA PRO A 119 -18.52 2.72 -6.23
C PRO A 119 -19.48 2.42 -5.08
N LYS A 120 -19.02 1.68 -4.07
CA LYS A 120 -19.73 1.65 -2.78
C LYS A 120 -19.91 3.10 -2.37
N ARG A 121 -21.16 3.54 -2.14
CA ARG A 121 -21.44 4.85 -1.54
C ARG A 121 -20.69 4.89 -0.22
N ARG A 122 -19.56 5.60 -0.18
CA ARG A 122 -18.97 6.00 1.10
C ARG A 122 -20.02 6.89 1.76
N PRO A 123 -20.33 6.72 3.05
CA PRO A 123 -21.10 7.72 3.75
C PRO A 123 -20.40 9.06 3.49
N GLN A 124 -21.15 10.04 2.97
CA GLN A 124 -20.69 11.41 2.81
C GLN A 124 -20.58 12.02 4.21
N GLY A 125 -19.59 11.56 4.98
CA GLY A 125 -19.14 12.22 6.19
C GLY A 125 -18.24 13.41 5.82
N LYS A 126 -17.93 14.23 6.82
CA LYS A 126 -16.92 15.29 6.69
C LYS A 126 -15.61 14.67 6.17
N PRO A 127 -14.94 15.28 5.18
CA PRO A 127 -13.66 14.78 4.69
C PRO A 127 -12.67 14.67 5.86
N ALA A 128 -11.95 13.56 5.93
CA ALA A 128 -10.92 13.36 6.95
C ALA A 128 -9.87 14.48 6.82
N ILE A 129 -9.51 15.07 7.96
CA ILE A 129 -8.48 16.10 8.02
C ILE A 129 -7.17 15.51 7.49
N LYS A 130 -6.48 16.25 6.61
CA LYS A 130 -5.22 15.77 6.02
C LYS A 130 -4.09 15.93 7.03
N CYS A 131 -3.33 14.87 7.27
CA CYS A 131 -2.17 14.93 8.15
C CYS A 131 -1.03 15.76 7.52
N LEU A 132 -0.54 16.75 8.26
CA LEU A 132 0.59 17.61 7.88
C LEU A 132 1.92 16.85 7.96
N ASN A 133 2.88 17.23 7.11
CA ASN A 133 4.20 16.61 7.05
C ASN A 133 5.15 17.18 8.11
N SER A 134 5.10 16.60 9.30
CA SER A 134 5.94 17.01 10.43
C SER A 134 7.45 16.82 10.20
N PHE A 135 7.89 16.10 9.15
CA PHE A 135 9.32 15.98 8.84
C PHE A 135 9.93 17.30 8.34
N GLN A 136 9.12 18.22 7.80
CA GLN A 136 9.62 19.52 7.34
C GLN A 136 10.07 20.43 8.49
N LEU A 137 9.54 20.20 9.70
CA LEU A 137 9.95 20.88 10.94
C LEU A 137 11.39 20.54 11.40
N LYS A 138 12.10 19.67 10.68
CA LYS A 138 13.55 19.49 10.87
C LYS A 138 14.36 20.63 10.25
N LYS A 139 13.79 21.38 9.30
CA LYS A 139 14.45 22.49 8.62
C LYS A 139 14.19 23.78 9.40
N HIS A 140 15.26 24.52 9.69
CA HIS A 140 15.18 25.75 10.48
C HIS A 140 14.26 26.80 9.83
N SER A 141 14.42 27.03 8.52
CA SER A 141 13.65 28.04 7.79
C SER A 141 12.14 27.82 7.83
N VAL A 142 11.70 26.55 7.80
CA VAL A 142 10.27 26.20 7.82
C VAL A 142 9.70 26.37 9.24
N CYS A 143 10.53 26.17 10.27
CA CYS A 143 10.11 26.45 11.64
C CYS A 143 9.92 27.95 11.87
N GLU A 144 10.84 28.79 11.38
CA GLU A 144 10.71 30.26 11.49
C GLU A 144 9.45 30.76 10.78
N GLU A 145 9.21 30.33 9.54
CA GLU A 145 8.01 30.69 8.79
C GLU A 145 6.70 30.24 9.50
N LEU A 146 6.73 29.07 10.13
CA LEU A 146 5.61 28.58 10.92
C LEU A 146 5.37 29.42 12.19
N VAL A 147 6.44 29.82 12.89
CA VAL A 147 6.35 30.69 14.07
C VAL A 147 5.74 32.04 13.68
N ASP A 148 6.26 32.68 12.63
CA ASP A 148 5.76 33.98 12.17
C ASP A 148 4.28 33.91 11.75
N SER A 149 3.91 32.84 11.01
CA SER A 149 2.53 32.62 10.58
C SER A 149 1.58 32.40 11.76
N LEU A 150 2.01 31.65 12.78
CA LEU A 150 1.21 31.39 13.97
C LEU A 150 1.11 32.61 14.87
N ASP A 151 2.20 33.36 15.06
CA ASP A 151 2.21 34.56 15.89
C ASP A 151 1.26 35.61 15.30
N GLU A 152 1.29 35.81 13.99
CA GLU A 152 0.40 36.78 13.33
C GLU A 152 -1.07 36.34 13.37
N LYS A 153 -1.36 35.08 13.04
CA LYS A 153 -2.75 34.61 12.98
C LYS A 153 -3.39 34.39 14.35
N CYS A 154 -2.61 34.03 15.38
CA CYS A 154 -3.15 33.81 16.72
C CYS A 154 -3.47 35.11 17.47
N LYS A 155 -2.86 36.25 17.14
CA LYS A 155 -3.16 37.57 17.75
C LYS A 155 -4.63 37.97 17.63
N HIS A 156 -5.32 37.49 16.60
CA HIS A 156 -6.71 37.85 16.30
C HIS A 156 -7.75 36.90 16.90
N ILE A 157 -7.34 35.94 17.73
CA ILE A 157 -8.27 34.99 18.36
C ILE A 157 -8.85 35.63 19.62
N GLU A 158 -10.11 36.04 19.55
CA GLU A 158 -10.87 36.52 20.70
C GLU A 158 -11.37 35.34 21.56
N ILE A 159 -11.18 35.43 22.87
CA ILE A 159 -11.72 34.48 23.84
C ILE A 159 -13.18 34.84 24.08
N THR A 160 -14.07 33.92 23.74
CA THR A 160 -15.53 34.07 23.94
C THR A 160 -15.97 33.28 25.17
N ASP A 161 -17.15 33.57 25.72
CA ASP A 161 -17.73 32.82 26.85
C ASP A 161 -18.00 31.34 26.51
N ASN A 162 -18.07 31.01 25.22
CA ASN A 162 -18.17 29.64 24.74
C ASN A 162 -16.78 29.05 24.50
N ILE A 163 -16.33 28.21 25.44
CA ILE A 163 -15.03 27.54 25.38
C ILE A 163 -14.89 26.67 24.11
N GLU A 164 -15.96 25.99 23.69
CA GLU A 164 -15.93 25.12 22.51
C GLU A 164 -15.74 25.91 21.20
N GLU A 165 -16.36 27.09 21.12
CA GLU A 165 -16.21 27.97 19.96
C GLU A 165 -14.80 28.58 19.92
N THR A 166 -14.30 29.03 21.07
CA THR A 166 -12.93 29.55 21.21
C THR A 166 -11.90 28.48 20.83
N TRP A 167 -12.07 27.24 21.31
CA TRP A 167 -11.20 26.12 20.94
C TRP A 167 -11.28 25.78 19.45
N SER A 168 -12.48 25.77 18.87
CA SER A 168 -12.64 25.48 17.43
C SER A 168 -11.92 26.53 16.58
N ARG A 169 -12.07 27.83 16.90
CA ARG A 169 -11.37 28.90 16.19
C ARG A 169 -9.85 28.76 16.32
N PHE A 170 -9.35 28.50 17.52
CA PHE A 170 -7.91 28.28 17.73
C PHE A 170 -7.38 27.10 16.92
N ARG A 171 -8.05 25.94 17.01
CA ARG A 171 -7.65 24.74 16.26
C ARG A 171 -7.63 24.99 14.76
N ASP A 172 -8.67 25.61 14.22
CA ASP A 172 -8.80 25.83 12.77
C ASP A 172 -7.76 26.85 12.27
N THR A 173 -7.44 27.88 13.07
CA THR A 173 -6.36 28.84 12.79
C THR A 173 -4.99 28.18 12.80
N VAL A 174 -4.68 27.38 13.83
CA VAL A 174 -3.40 26.66 13.92
C VAL A 174 -3.25 25.67 12.78
N TYR A 175 -4.31 24.92 12.47
CA TYR A 175 -4.29 23.99 11.33
C TYR A 175 -4.11 24.73 10.01
N GLY A 176 -4.80 25.86 9.80
CA GLY A 176 -4.69 26.70 8.62
C GLY A 176 -3.26 27.21 8.41
N ALA A 177 -2.67 27.87 9.42
CA ALA A 177 -1.30 28.36 9.41
C ALA A 177 -0.28 27.22 9.14
N ALA A 178 -0.45 26.10 9.83
CA ALA A 178 0.42 24.94 9.65
C ALA A 178 0.25 24.29 8.27
N SER A 179 -0.92 24.36 7.64
CA SER A 179 -1.17 23.80 6.31
C SER A 179 -0.65 24.65 5.15
N GLU A 180 -0.50 25.96 5.38
CA GLU A 180 0.11 26.88 4.41
C GLU A 180 1.64 26.74 4.41
N THR A 181 2.23 26.54 5.59
CA THR A 181 3.68 26.40 5.79
C THR A 181 4.18 24.97 5.58
N LEU A 182 3.41 23.97 6.04
CA LEU A 182 3.73 22.55 5.89
C LEU A 182 2.96 21.92 4.74
N SER A 183 3.69 21.20 3.89
CA SER A 183 3.07 20.33 2.89
C SER A 183 2.34 19.15 3.55
N PHE A 184 1.33 18.61 2.85
CA PHE A 184 0.66 17.38 3.29
C PHE A 184 1.55 16.15 3.09
N ASN A 185 1.35 15.14 3.95
CA ASN A 185 2.01 13.85 3.77
C ASN A 185 1.64 13.24 2.41
N LYS A 186 2.63 13.10 1.53
CA LYS A 186 2.48 12.39 0.26
C LYS A 186 2.78 10.91 0.48
N ARG A 187 1.96 10.05 -0.11
CA ARG A 187 2.26 8.62 -0.17
C ARG A 187 3.47 8.43 -1.08
N LYS A 188 4.60 8.06 -0.49
CA LYS A 188 5.79 7.59 -1.22
C LYS A 188 5.89 6.09 -1.01
N HIS A 189 6.25 5.34 -2.05
CA HIS A 189 6.77 4.01 -1.79
C HIS A 189 8.13 4.21 -1.14
N GLN A 190 8.32 3.63 0.04
CA GLN A 190 9.60 3.63 0.73
C GLN A 190 10.46 2.51 0.13
N ASP A 191 10.70 2.58 -1.18
CA ASP A 191 11.48 1.58 -1.91
C ASP A 191 12.65 2.20 -2.67
N TRP A 192 13.58 1.34 -3.10
CA TRP A 192 14.75 1.71 -3.88
C TRP A 192 14.40 2.21 -5.30
N PHE A 193 13.18 2.00 -5.77
CA PHE A 193 12.81 2.24 -7.16
C PHE A 193 12.47 3.72 -7.40
N ASP A 194 11.68 4.32 -6.51
CA ASP A 194 11.22 5.70 -6.66
C ASP A 194 12.39 6.71 -6.72
N GLU A 195 13.44 6.49 -5.93
CA GLU A 195 14.66 7.34 -5.91
C GLU A 195 15.47 7.24 -7.21
N ASN A 196 15.42 6.09 -7.88
CA ASN A 196 16.19 5.81 -9.10
C ASN A 196 15.33 5.86 -10.37
N LYS A 197 14.06 6.30 -10.26
CA LYS A 197 13.05 6.16 -11.31
C LYS A 197 13.47 6.73 -12.66
N GLU A 198 14.09 7.92 -12.67
CA GLU A 198 14.50 8.60 -13.90
C GLU A 198 15.60 7.81 -14.63
N GLU A 199 16.61 7.36 -13.89
CA GLU A 199 17.69 6.54 -14.44
C GLU A 199 17.17 5.18 -14.93
N ILE A 200 16.31 4.53 -14.16
CA ILE A 200 15.67 3.26 -14.53
C ILE A 200 14.84 3.43 -15.80
N THR A 201 14.05 4.49 -15.89
CA THR A 201 13.20 4.78 -17.06
C THR A 201 14.06 4.94 -18.31
N ARG A 202 15.12 5.76 -18.25
CA ARG A 202 16.07 5.95 -19.36
C ARG A 202 16.70 4.64 -19.81
N MET A 203 17.16 3.79 -18.87
CA MET A 203 17.74 2.49 -19.17
C MET A 203 16.73 1.54 -19.84
N LEU A 204 15.49 1.51 -19.35
CA LEU A 204 14.43 0.67 -19.92
C LEU A 204 13.98 1.14 -21.31
N GLU A 205 13.91 2.46 -21.53
CA GLU A 205 13.61 3.06 -22.83
C GLU A 205 14.64 2.66 -23.88
N GLU A 206 15.93 2.77 -23.56
CA GLU A 206 17.01 2.37 -24.45
C GLU A 206 16.96 0.87 -24.78
N LYS A 207 16.78 0.02 -23.76
CA LYS A 207 16.56 -1.42 -23.94
C LYS A 207 15.37 -1.69 -24.86
N ASN A 208 14.25 -1.00 -24.66
CA ASN A 208 13.04 -1.17 -25.46
C ASN A 208 13.24 -0.68 -26.91
N ARG A 209 14.04 0.38 -27.13
CA ARG A 209 14.42 0.85 -28.46
C ARG A 209 15.19 -0.23 -29.23
N LEU A 210 16.21 -0.82 -28.61
CA LEU A 210 16.99 -1.92 -29.19
C LEU A 210 16.15 -3.18 -29.42
N TYR A 211 15.24 -3.49 -28.50
CA TYR A 211 14.32 -4.63 -28.67
C TYR A 211 13.42 -4.45 -29.90
N ARG A 212 12.85 -3.26 -30.10
CA ARG A 212 12.06 -2.94 -31.31
C ARG A 212 12.90 -3.04 -32.58
N ALA A 213 14.15 -2.55 -32.55
CA ALA A 213 15.06 -2.66 -33.68
C ALA A 213 15.37 -4.12 -34.04
N TYR A 214 15.59 -4.99 -33.04
CA TYR A 214 15.80 -6.43 -33.23
C TYR A 214 14.55 -7.16 -33.75
N LEU A 215 13.35 -6.76 -33.31
CA LEU A 215 12.11 -7.34 -33.83
C LEU A 215 11.88 -7.02 -35.31
N ASN A 216 12.31 -5.84 -35.76
CA ASN A 216 12.21 -5.43 -37.16
C ASN A 216 13.28 -6.10 -38.04
N ASP A 217 14.48 -6.33 -37.50
CA ASP A 217 15.58 -6.99 -38.19
C ASP A 217 16.31 -7.90 -37.19
N LYS A 218 16.18 -9.22 -37.39
CA LYS A 218 16.72 -10.25 -36.50
C LYS A 218 18.22 -10.52 -36.73
N SER A 219 19.00 -9.48 -37.00
CA SER A 219 20.43 -9.61 -37.24
C SER A 219 21.20 -9.97 -35.96
N PRO A 220 22.30 -10.77 -36.06
CA PRO A 220 23.12 -11.14 -34.92
C PRO A 220 23.70 -9.93 -34.17
N SER A 221 24.07 -8.87 -34.90
CA SER A 221 24.58 -7.62 -34.32
C SER A 221 23.55 -6.91 -33.43
N ARG A 222 22.29 -6.78 -33.90
CA ARG A 222 21.20 -6.19 -33.10
C ARG A 222 20.86 -7.04 -31.88
N LYS A 223 20.91 -8.37 -32.02
CA LYS A 223 20.75 -9.29 -30.88
C LYS A 223 21.84 -9.07 -29.83
N ALA A 224 23.11 -9.00 -30.25
CA ALA A 224 24.23 -8.76 -29.35
C ALA A 224 24.12 -7.40 -28.63
N ALA A 225 23.72 -6.33 -29.34
CA ALA A 225 23.49 -5.02 -28.73
C ALA A 225 22.36 -5.05 -27.69
N LEU A 226 21.24 -5.72 -28.00
CA LEU A 226 20.13 -5.91 -27.06
C LEU A 226 20.58 -6.70 -25.82
N ASP A 227 21.29 -7.81 -26.00
CA ASP A 227 21.76 -8.66 -24.91
C ASP A 227 22.74 -7.89 -23.99
N ASN A 228 23.66 -7.10 -24.57
CA ASN A 228 24.57 -6.26 -23.80
C ASN A 228 23.84 -5.19 -22.98
N THR A 229 22.91 -4.46 -23.60
CA THR A 229 22.09 -3.47 -22.87
C THR A 229 21.25 -4.14 -21.79
N ARG A 230 20.64 -5.31 -22.07
CA ARG A 230 19.88 -6.08 -21.07
C ARG A 230 20.75 -6.46 -19.87
N ASN A 231 21.96 -6.95 -20.09
CA ASN A 231 22.92 -7.28 -19.03
C ASN A 231 23.28 -6.04 -18.20
N THR A 232 23.49 -4.91 -18.86
CA THR A 232 23.80 -3.64 -18.20
C THR A 232 22.64 -3.18 -17.31
N VAL A 233 21.41 -3.17 -17.84
CA VAL A 233 20.21 -2.81 -17.06
C VAL A 233 20.05 -3.77 -15.87
N GLN A 234 20.18 -5.08 -16.08
CA GLN A 234 20.07 -6.07 -15.00
C GLN A 234 21.13 -5.90 -13.91
N ARG A 235 22.35 -5.54 -14.29
CA ARG A 235 23.41 -5.25 -13.33
C ARG A 235 23.08 -3.98 -12.53
N LYS A 236 22.72 -2.89 -13.21
CA LYS A 236 22.40 -1.61 -12.58
C LYS A 236 21.21 -1.68 -11.63
N LEU A 237 20.13 -2.37 -12.02
CA LEU A 237 18.98 -2.59 -11.14
C LEU A 237 19.37 -3.38 -9.88
N ARG A 238 20.23 -4.39 -10.02
CA ARG A 238 20.74 -5.15 -8.86
C ARG A 238 21.65 -4.31 -7.97
N GLU A 239 22.53 -3.48 -8.55
CA GLU A 239 23.36 -2.53 -7.81
C GLU A 239 22.49 -1.57 -6.99
N MET A 240 21.52 -0.89 -7.61
CA MET A 240 20.60 0.04 -6.94
C MET A 240 19.83 -0.63 -5.79
N GLN A 241 19.26 -1.81 -6.05
CA GLN A 241 18.53 -2.57 -5.03
C GLN A 241 19.43 -2.99 -3.87
N ASN A 242 20.63 -3.51 -4.16
CA ASN A 242 21.57 -3.96 -3.14
C ASN A 242 22.10 -2.79 -2.30
N THR A 243 22.45 -1.66 -2.93
CA THR A 243 22.87 -0.46 -2.21
C THR A 243 21.82 0.00 -1.21
N TRP A 244 20.55 0.05 -1.64
CA TRP A 244 19.45 0.41 -0.75
C TRP A 244 19.25 -0.61 0.38
N LEU A 245 19.30 -1.91 0.08
CA LEU A 245 19.17 -2.96 1.10
C LEU A 245 20.30 -2.90 2.14
N SER A 246 21.55 -2.66 1.70
CA SER A 246 22.68 -2.47 2.60
C SER A 246 22.51 -1.25 3.49
N GLN A 247 22.11 -0.10 2.93
CA GLN A 247 21.82 1.11 3.71
C GLN A 247 20.70 0.89 4.72
N LYS A 248 19.66 0.13 4.34
CA LYS A 248 18.57 -0.25 5.27
C LYS A 248 19.05 -1.16 6.38
N ALA A 249 19.94 -2.12 6.09
CA ALA A 249 20.53 -2.97 7.11
C ALA A 249 21.32 -2.14 8.14
N ASP A 250 22.15 -1.21 7.68
CA ASP A 250 22.91 -0.30 8.55
C ASP A 250 21.98 0.59 9.41
N GLU A 251 20.90 1.09 8.81
CA GLU A 251 19.88 1.89 9.50
C GLU A 251 19.20 1.08 10.62
N ILE A 252 18.77 -0.15 10.31
CA ILE A 252 18.13 -1.07 11.27
C ILE A 252 19.10 -1.40 12.41
N GLN A 253 20.36 -1.70 12.10
CA GLN A 253 21.40 -1.99 13.09
C GLN A 253 21.64 -0.80 14.01
N SER A 254 21.69 0.43 13.46
CA SER A 254 21.84 1.67 14.23
C SER A 254 20.69 1.91 15.21
N TYR A 255 19.44 1.65 14.79
CA TYR A 255 18.29 1.74 15.70
C TYR A 255 18.31 0.68 16.79
N SER A 256 18.71 -0.56 16.45
CA SER A 256 18.87 -1.62 17.43
C SER A 256 19.90 -1.25 18.49
N GLY A 257 21.07 -0.73 18.09
CA GLY A 257 22.12 -0.31 19.02
C GLY A 257 21.72 0.84 19.94
N ARG A 258 20.76 1.68 19.51
CA ARG A 258 20.19 2.78 20.30
C ARG A 258 18.95 2.39 21.10
N ASN A 259 18.52 1.13 21.04
CA ASN A 259 17.26 0.64 21.60
C ASN A 259 16.02 1.44 21.13
N ASP A 260 16.06 1.98 19.89
CA ASP A 260 14.96 2.77 19.32
C ASP A 260 13.98 1.87 18.56
N THR A 261 13.14 1.16 19.33
CA THR A 261 12.19 0.16 18.83
C THR A 261 11.23 0.70 17.78
N LYS A 262 10.79 1.97 17.90
CA LYS A 262 9.87 2.59 16.94
C LYS A 262 10.46 2.66 15.54
N TRP A 263 11.68 3.19 15.41
CA TRP A 263 12.32 3.31 14.11
C TRP A 263 12.86 1.99 13.58
N PHE A 264 13.29 1.10 14.48
CA PHE A 264 13.63 -0.28 14.12
C PHE A 264 12.47 -0.97 13.38
N TYR A 265 11.29 -1.05 14.01
CA TYR A 265 10.11 -1.66 13.38
C TYR A 265 9.61 -0.85 12.18
N GLY A 266 9.79 0.47 12.17
CA GLY A 266 9.49 1.32 11.02
C GLY A 266 10.34 0.96 9.80
N ALA A 267 11.65 0.82 9.98
CA ALA A 267 12.59 0.45 8.92
C ALA A 267 12.36 -0.99 8.43
N VAL A 268 12.11 -1.92 9.35
CA VAL A 268 11.74 -3.31 9.01
C VAL A 268 10.48 -3.35 8.14
N LYS A 269 9.43 -2.61 8.52
CA LYS A 269 8.18 -2.52 7.74
C LYS A 269 8.41 -1.92 6.34
N ALA A 270 9.37 -1.00 6.19
CA ALA A 270 9.70 -0.44 4.88
C ALA A 270 10.28 -1.52 3.94
N VAL A 271 11.14 -2.42 4.45
CA VAL A 271 11.73 -3.52 3.69
C VAL A 271 10.69 -4.56 3.27
N TYR A 272 9.80 -4.96 4.18
CA TYR A 272 8.77 -5.96 3.89
C TYR A 272 7.57 -5.41 3.08
N GLY A 273 7.49 -4.08 2.92
CA GLY A 273 6.40 -3.44 2.22
C GLY A 273 5.05 -3.51 2.95
N PRO A 274 3.96 -3.07 2.30
CA PRO A 274 2.63 -3.07 2.89
C PRO A 274 2.19 -4.51 3.17
N GLN A 275 2.14 -4.87 4.46
CA GLN A 275 1.51 -6.10 4.89
C GLN A 275 -0.01 -5.94 4.83
N PRO A 276 -0.75 -6.93 4.30
CA PRO A 276 -2.20 -6.90 4.41
C PRO A 276 -2.56 -6.79 5.90
N ALA A 277 -3.48 -5.89 6.23
CA ALA A 277 -3.99 -5.80 7.58
C ALA A 277 -4.70 -7.13 7.90
N SER A 278 -4.03 -8.03 8.62
CA SER A 278 -4.69 -9.16 9.22
C SER A 278 -5.50 -8.63 10.40
N SER A 279 -6.78 -8.97 10.45
CA SER A 279 -7.51 -8.88 11.71
C SER A 279 -6.82 -9.84 12.67
N SER A 280 -6.14 -9.33 13.71
CA SER A 280 -5.64 -10.16 14.79
C SER A 280 -6.83 -10.86 15.41
N PRO A 281 -7.00 -12.17 15.19
CA PRO A 281 -8.18 -12.84 15.63
C PRO A 281 -8.03 -13.10 17.14
N LEU A 282 -9.13 -13.05 17.88
CA LEU A 282 -9.12 -12.98 19.35
C LEU A 282 -9.82 -14.20 19.92
N PHE A 283 -9.41 -14.67 21.09
CA PHE A 283 -10.11 -15.76 21.77
C PHE A 283 -11.35 -15.25 22.52
N SER A 284 -12.42 -16.03 22.50
CA SER A 284 -13.56 -15.84 23.41
C SER A 284 -13.11 -15.88 24.88
N ALA A 285 -13.97 -15.42 25.79
CA ALA A 285 -13.65 -15.34 27.22
C ALA A 285 -13.25 -16.70 27.83
N ASP A 286 -13.76 -17.81 27.28
CA ASP A 286 -13.45 -19.18 27.67
C ASP A 286 -12.15 -19.74 27.03
N GLY A 287 -11.50 -18.99 26.14
CA GLY A 287 -10.28 -19.41 25.45
C GLY A 287 -10.45 -20.43 24.32
N LYS A 288 -11.68 -20.84 23.97
CA LYS A 288 -11.92 -21.97 23.05
C LYS A 288 -12.27 -21.56 21.63
N THR A 289 -12.97 -20.45 21.46
CA THR A 289 -13.49 -20.02 20.15
C THR A 289 -12.61 -18.92 19.56
N PHE A 290 -12.30 -19.05 18.28
CA PHE A 290 -11.51 -18.07 17.54
C PHE A 290 -12.44 -17.04 16.88
N LEU A 291 -12.38 -15.80 17.36
CA LEU A 291 -13.18 -14.68 16.84
C LEU A 291 -12.41 -14.00 15.71
N THR A 292 -12.94 -14.10 14.49
CA THR A 292 -12.34 -13.51 13.28
C THR A 292 -13.16 -12.36 12.72
N GLN A 293 -14.46 -12.27 13.05
CA GLN A 293 -15.31 -11.18 12.59
C GLN A 293 -15.11 -9.93 13.45
N LYS A 294 -15.08 -8.75 12.79
CA LYS A 294 -14.83 -7.47 13.46
C LYS A 294 -15.87 -7.16 14.55
N SER A 295 -17.15 -7.47 14.34
CA SER A 295 -18.21 -7.26 15.33
C SER A 295 -17.95 -8.07 16.61
N GLN A 296 -17.67 -9.37 16.45
CA GLN A 296 -17.38 -10.28 17.56
C GLN A 296 -16.12 -9.87 18.32
N ILE A 297 -15.08 -9.40 17.62
CA ILE A 297 -13.86 -8.89 18.26
C ILE A 297 -14.17 -7.63 19.10
N LEU A 298 -14.97 -6.70 18.57
CA LEU A 298 -15.34 -5.48 19.30
C LEU A 298 -16.20 -5.77 20.53
N GLU A 299 -17.15 -6.69 20.41
CA GLU A 299 -17.99 -7.15 21.52
C GLU A 299 -17.13 -7.80 22.61
N ARG A 300 -16.20 -8.69 22.23
CA ARG A 300 -15.26 -9.32 23.16
C ARG A 300 -14.37 -8.30 23.88
N TRP A 301 -13.96 -7.22 23.21
CA TRP A 301 -13.26 -6.11 23.86
C TRP A 301 -14.13 -5.36 24.86
N ALA A 302 -15.40 -5.09 24.52
CA ALA A 302 -16.34 -4.46 25.44
C ALA A 302 -16.54 -5.31 26.71
N GLU A 303 -16.79 -6.61 26.54
CA GLU A 303 -16.89 -7.58 27.65
C GLU A 303 -15.65 -7.57 28.55
N HIS A 304 -14.44 -7.55 27.95
CA HIS A 304 -13.19 -7.52 28.71
C HIS A 304 -13.08 -6.26 29.56
N PHE A 305 -13.29 -5.09 28.96
CA PHE A 305 -13.15 -3.82 29.65
C PHE A 305 -14.24 -3.61 30.70
N GLU A 306 -15.46 -4.08 30.46
CA GLU A 306 -16.52 -4.06 31.46
C GLU A 306 -16.15 -4.91 32.69
N SER A 307 -15.61 -6.12 32.49
CA SER A 307 -15.14 -6.96 33.59
C SER A 307 -13.95 -6.37 34.38
N VAL A 308 -13.07 -5.63 33.69
CA VAL A 308 -11.87 -5.04 34.31
C VAL A 308 -12.18 -3.71 35.00
N LEU A 309 -12.96 -2.83 34.37
CA LEU A 309 -13.17 -1.45 34.80
C LEU A 309 -14.49 -1.25 35.58
N SER A 310 -15.54 -2.02 35.29
CA SER A 310 -16.85 -1.89 35.93
C SER A 310 -17.01 -2.85 37.13
N ARG A 311 -15.92 -3.14 37.85
CA ARG A 311 -16.00 -3.98 39.05
C ARG A 311 -16.78 -3.24 40.14
N PRO A 312 -17.78 -3.89 40.77
CA PRO A 312 -18.49 -3.28 41.89
C PRO A 312 -17.48 -3.01 43.01
N SER A 313 -17.18 -1.74 43.25
CA SER A 313 -16.37 -1.31 44.37
C SER A 313 -17.27 -1.20 45.59
N HIS A 314 -17.04 -2.04 46.59
CA HIS A 314 -17.65 -1.84 47.89
C HIS A 314 -16.85 -0.76 48.62
N ILE A 315 -17.32 0.48 48.52
CA ILE A 315 -16.72 1.60 49.23
C ILE A 315 -17.02 1.40 50.72
N ASN A 316 -15.97 1.22 51.52
CA ASN A 316 -16.12 1.15 52.97
C ASN A 316 -16.26 2.57 53.53
N GLU A 317 -17.48 2.95 53.89
CA GLU A 317 -17.82 4.24 54.53
C GLU A 317 -17.00 4.52 55.79
N ASP A 318 -16.70 3.48 56.60
CA ASP A 318 -15.90 3.65 57.81
C ASP A 318 -14.43 3.97 57.48
N ALA A 319 -13.93 3.41 56.37
CA ALA A 319 -12.60 3.76 55.87
C ALA A 319 -12.56 5.21 55.38
N ILE A 320 -13.59 5.69 54.65
CA ILE A 320 -13.69 7.09 54.22
C ILE A 320 -13.75 8.03 55.43
N LYS A 321 -14.54 7.69 56.45
CA LYS A 321 -14.63 8.49 57.68
C LYS A 321 -13.33 8.48 58.48
N SER A 322 -12.52 7.43 58.36
CA SER A 322 -11.20 7.35 58.98
C SER A 322 -10.10 8.09 58.21
N LEU A 323 -10.35 8.48 56.95
CA LEU A 323 -9.38 9.26 56.18
C LEU A 323 -9.31 10.68 56.75
N PRO A 324 -8.10 11.17 57.11
CA PRO A 324 -7.93 12.54 57.56
C PRO A 324 -8.32 13.49 56.42
N GLN A 325 -9.33 14.32 56.66
CA GLN A 325 -9.68 15.40 55.73
C GLN A 325 -8.55 16.43 55.76
N VAL A 326 -8.00 16.71 54.59
CA VAL A 326 -6.98 17.74 54.40
C VAL A 326 -7.69 18.99 53.88
N ASP A 327 -7.22 20.16 54.31
CA ASP A 327 -7.78 21.42 53.81
C ASP A 327 -7.71 21.47 52.28
N ASN A 328 -8.75 22.05 51.67
CA ASN A 328 -8.83 22.22 50.23
C ASN A 328 -7.59 22.96 49.72
N ASN A 329 -6.85 22.33 48.80
CA ASN A 329 -5.66 22.91 48.23
C ASN A 329 -6.01 23.94 47.14
N HIS A 330 -6.32 25.16 47.58
CA HIS A 330 -6.61 26.29 46.70
C HIS A 330 -5.43 26.73 45.80
N ALA A 331 -4.22 26.20 46.02
CA ALA A 331 -3.10 26.42 45.10
C ALA A 331 -3.28 25.69 43.76
N LEU A 332 -4.26 24.80 43.62
CA LEU A 332 -4.67 24.21 42.35
C LEU A 332 -5.70 25.06 41.60
N ASP A 333 -6.40 25.96 42.30
CA ASP A 333 -7.35 26.91 41.71
C ASP A 333 -6.63 28.14 41.11
N THR A 334 -5.36 28.35 41.47
CA THR A 334 -4.53 29.40 40.87
C THR A 334 -4.11 29.03 39.46
N SER A 335 -4.36 29.95 38.51
CA SER A 335 -3.97 29.79 37.10
C SER A 335 -2.49 29.41 36.99
N PRO A 336 -2.13 28.37 36.21
CA PRO A 336 -0.76 27.90 36.13
C PRO A 336 0.20 29.00 35.68
N HIS A 337 1.28 29.20 36.43
CA HIS A 337 2.33 30.15 36.06
C HIS A 337 2.92 29.77 34.68
N PRO A 338 3.11 30.71 33.74
CA PRO A 338 3.53 30.42 32.35
C PRO A 338 4.80 29.56 32.24
N ALA A 339 5.74 29.73 33.19
CA ALA A 339 6.96 28.93 33.27
C ALA A 339 6.71 27.43 33.55
N ARG A 340 5.72 27.09 34.39
CA ARG A 340 5.37 25.70 34.74
C ARG A 340 4.68 24.97 33.57
N SER A 341 3.93 25.72 32.76
CA SER A 341 3.38 25.24 31.49
C SER A 341 4.51 24.88 30.51
N ARG A 342 5.46 25.79 30.28
CA ARG A 342 6.60 25.56 29.38
C ARG A 342 7.45 24.34 29.78
N GLU A 343 7.61 24.09 31.07
CA GLU A 343 8.39 22.96 31.58
C GLU A 343 7.68 21.61 31.41
N SER A 344 6.35 21.60 31.51
CA SER A 344 5.50 20.41 31.29
C SER A 344 5.46 19.95 29.83
N HIS A 345 5.73 20.85 28.89
CA HIS A 345 5.73 20.57 27.45
C HIS A 345 7.07 20.04 26.92
N ARG A 346 8.16 20.16 27.70
CA ARG A 346 9.51 19.73 27.25
C ARG A 346 9.67 18.21 27.08
N PRO A 347 9.11 17.33 27.94
CA PRO A 347 9.20 15.88 27.74
C PRO A 347 8.06 15.34 26.87
N ALA A 348 6.96 16.07 26.72
CA ALA A 348 5.79 15.62 26.00
C ALA A 348 6.06 15.53 24.49
N VAL A 349 6.28 14.28 24.05
CA VAL A 349 5.82 13.83 22.75
C VAL A 349 6.60 14.37 21.55
N LYS A 350 7.85 13.96 21.41
CA LYS A 350 8.55 14.06 20.11
C LYS A 350 7.92 13.17 19.01
N ARG A 351 6.92 12.32 19.31
CA ARG A 351 6.64 11.11 18.50
C ARG A 351 5.18 10.58 18.49
N GLN A 352 4.15 11.30 18.94
CA GLN A 352 2.75 10.84 18.77
C GLN A 352 2.20 11.18 17.37
N ALA A 353 1.22 10.39 16.94
CA ALA A 353 0.41 10.71 15.79
C ALA A 353 -0.47 11.94 16.08
N PRO A 354 -0.79 12.76 15.06
CA PRO A 354 -1.78 13.82 15.21
C PRO A 354 -3.13 13.25 15.69
N GLY A 355 -3.84 14.04 16.50
CA GLY A 355 -5.16 13.69 17.01
C GLY A 355 -6.23 13.80 15.93
N ALA A 356 -7.50 13.80 16.35
CA ALA A 356 -8.64 14.00 15.44
C ALA A 356 -8.62 15.38 14.76
N ASP A 357 -7.87 16.33 15.32
CA ASP A 357 -7.59 17.67 14.79
C ASP A 357 -6.57 17.70 13.64
N GLY A 358 -5.85 16.60 13.38
CA GLY A 358 -4.82 16.52 12.35
C GLY A 358 -3.55 17.31 12.64
N ILE A 359 -3.42 17.92 13.83
CA ILE A 359 -2.26 18.72 14.25
C ILE A 359 -1.29 17.83 15.01
N SER A 360 -0.03 17.78 14.57
CA SER A 360 0.98 16.98 15.27
C SER A 360 1.56 17.76 16.45
N ALA A 361 1.97 17.06 17.51
CA ALA A 361 2.67 17.66 18.66
C ALA A 361 3.91 18.50 18.25
N GLY A 362 4.53 18.18 17.11
CA GLY A 362 5.63 18.96 16.55
C GLY A 362 5.25 20.39 16.17
N VAL A 363 4.01 20.64 15.73
CA VAL A 363 3.53 21.99 15.37
C VAL A 363 3.50 22.87 16.62
N TYR A 364 2.93 22.38 17.72
CA TYR A 364 2.91 23.11 18.99
C TYR A 364 4.30 23.30 19.59
N LYS A 365 5.20 22.33 19.40
CA LYS A 365 6.57 22.42 19.92
C LYS A 365 7.43 23.44 19.16
N HIS A 366 7.32 23.47 17.84
CA HIS A 366 8.19 24.29 16.99
C HIS A 366 7.58 25.64 16.62
N GLY A 367 6.25 25.76 16.67
CA GLY A 367 5.51 26.97 16.36
C GLY A 367 4.81 27.61 17.55
N GLY A 368 4.78 26.96 18.72
CA GLY A 368 4.23 27.55 19.94
C GLY A 368 5.20 28.52 20.62
N PRO A 369 4.71 29.54 21.34
CA PRO A 369 5.53 30.52 22.06
C PRO A 369 6.27 29.99 23.30
#